data_AF-A0A1I1ZUB8-F1
#
_entry.id   AF-A0A1I1ZUB8-F1
#
_cell.length_a   1.000
_cell.length_b   1.000
_cell.length_c   1.000
_cell.angle_alpha   90.00
_cell.angle_beta   90.00
_cell.angle_gamma   90.00
#
_symmetry.space_group_name_H-M   'P 1'
#
loop_
_entity.id
_entity.type
_entity.pdbx_description
1 polymer ?
#
loop_
_entity_poly.entity_id
_entity_poly.type
_entity_poly.pdbx_seq_one_letter_code
_entity_poly.pdbx_strand_id
1 'polypeptide(L)'
;MRLIPPFLALQSAVPASSRNGNAAPAASSPTVHPARLIVLISLWLATACNLPLWRAVIDLPGGMSLQRAGFLAAFMVIVAAGTAAVLALLAWGRAVKPVLIFAVLAAAFGAYFMLAYGIVIDASMLANVLQTDAREATSLFTPRLPITVAALSVPAIWWLLRQRVTRLSWLRLALHQVLLIVGSTAVAALMLLWVFQPFASTMRNHTQLRYMINPLNSFYAVGNLAAQPFRQDRGPLQPVGADARLGASYTAQAKPPLLVLVLGETGRSGNFALNGYGRPTTPLLSARDDLVTARDAWSCGTSTATSVPCMYSHLGKEAYESRKGRYESLIDVLHHAGLAVLWVDNQGGCKGVCDRIGETNTSSANVPGLCPDGECLDMVMLKDLDKRIAALPAEQRARGTVVVLHQIGSHGPAYFRRSAPDRKPFQPECKSVNLQECSKEELWNAYDNSIVETDYFLNETIRWLQSHADTAQTSMIYVADHGESLGENNIYLHGMPYSIAPDVQKHVAWITWVSPAMEQRRGLTTACMRSAMGDKHITHDNYFHSVLGLLDVQTGVYKPQLDLFNGCEGKAPQAKG
;
A
#
# COMPACT_ATOMS: atom_id res chain seq x y z
N MET A 1 51.00 -19.99 68.73
CA MET A 1 51.88 -19.88 69.92
C MET A 1 51.84 -18.41 70.36
N ARG A 2 51.52 -18.14 71.64
CA ARG A 2 52.05 -17.07 72.53
C ARG A 2 52.34 -15.64 71.95
N LEU A 3 51.95 -14.50 72.56
CA LEU A 3 51.50 -14.18 73.93
C LEU A 3 50.77 -12.79 74.01
N ILE A 4 50.18 -12.51 75.17
CA ILE A 4 49.34 -11.37 75.63
C ILE A 4 49.64 -11.20 77.15
N PRO A 5 49.55 -10.04 77.87
CA PRO A 5 48.96 -8.69 77.63
C PRO A 5 50.06 -7.58 77.76
N PRO A 6 49.97 -6.37 78.43
CA PRO A 6 48.84 -5.56 78.95
C PRO A 6 48.85 -4.01 78.80
N PHE A 7 47.65 -3.42 78.99
CA PHE A 7 47.28 -2.13 79.65
C PHE A 7 48.22 -0.91 79.67
N LEU A 8 47.67 0.27 79.32
CA LEU A 8 47.21 1.25 80.33
C LEU A 8 46.25 2.29 79.75
N ALA A 9 45.39 2.85 80.61
CA ALA A 9 44.35 3.82 80.25
C ALA A 9 44.70 5.23 80.75
N LEU A 10 44.19 6.26 80.07
CA LEU A 10 43.98 7.57 80.67
C LEU A 10 42.79 8.28 80.02
N GLN A 11 41.80 8.59 80.85
CA GLN A 11 40.67 9.44 80.50
C GLN A 11 41.07 10.90 80.72
N SER A 12 40.69 11.79 79.81
CA SER A 12 40.53 13.22 80.09
C SER A 12 39.29 13.74 79.35
N ALA A 13 38.51 14.56 80.03
CA ALA A 13 37.15 14.89 79.62
C ALA A 13 37.06 16.24 78.89
N VAL A 14 36.17 16.30 77.88
CA VAL A 14 35.14 17.35 77.65
C VAL A 14 35.66 18.81 77.47
N PRO A 15 35.24 19.55 76.41
CA PRO A 15 33.82 19.70 76.06
C PRO A 15 33.40 19.53 74.60
N ALA A 16 32.11 19.29 74.45
CA ALA A 16 31.41 19.28 73.17
C ALA A 16 31.42 20.66 72.50
N SER A 17 31.92 20.74 71.27
CA SER A 17 31.62 21.86 70.37
C SER A 17 30.44 21.49 69.47
N SER A 18 29.34 22.24 69.58
CA SER A 18 28.16 22.08 68.75
C SER A 18 28.46 22.48 67.31
N ARG A 19 28.54 21.49 66.40
CA ARG A 19 28.43 21.75 64.96
C ARG A 19 27.06 21.34 64.45
N ASN A 20 26.13 22.29 64.51
CA ASN A 20 24.93 22.31 63.67
C ASN A 20 25.35 22.45 62.20
N GLY A 21 25.78 21.34 61.60
CA GLY A 21 25.95 21.23 60.16
C GLY A 21 24.58 21.08 59.50
N ASN A 22 23.88 22.20 59.29
CA ASN A 22 22.68 22.22 58.46
C ASN A 22 23.05 21.77 57.03
N ALA A 23 22.89 20.48 56.75
CA ALA A 23 22.85 19.98 55.39
C ALA A 23 21.62 20.60 54.71
N ALA A 24 21.85 21.59 53.85
CA ALA A 24 20.79 22.21 53.07
C ALA A 24 20.05 21.10 52.29
N PRO A 25 18.70 21.04 52.34
CA PRO A 25 17.97 20.01 51.64
C PRO A 25 18.23 20.16 50.14
N ALA A 26 18.81 19.13 49.53
CA ALA A 26 19.10 19.12 48.10
C ALA A 26 17.81 19.43 47.33
N ALA A 27 17.82 20.55 46.59
CA ALA A 27 16.62 21.12 45.99
C ALA A 27 15.88 20.06 45.15
N SER A 28 14.72 19.63 45.64
CA SER A 28 13.94 18.57 45.02
C SER A 28 13.42 19.09 43.68
N SER A 29 13.97 18.57 42.58
CA SER A 29 13.61 19.00 41.23
C SER A 29 12.07 18.94 41.07
N PRO A 30 11.41 20.03 40.67
CA PRO A 30 9.96 20.14 40.78
C PRO A 30 9.26 19.06 39.97
N THR A 31 8.30 18.38 40.60
CA THR A 31 7.51 17.35 39.91
C THR A 31 6.42 17.96 39.05
N VAL A 32 6.21 17.43 37.85
CA VAL A 32 5.21 17.90 36.90
C VAL A 32 3.98 16.99 36.92
N HIS A 33 2.80 17.60 37.01
CA HIS A 33 1.52 16.91 36.98
C HIS A 33 1.28 16.19 35.63
N PRO A 34 0.79 14.93 35.61
CA PRO A 34 0.57 14.17 34.37
C PRO A 34 -0.22 14.93 33.29
N ALA A 35 -1.34 15.56 33.66
CA ALA A 35 -2.16 16.35 32.74
C ALA A 35 -1.39 17.49 32.06
N ARG A 36 -0.43 18.14 32.76
CA ARG A 36 0.39 19.22 32.17
C ARG A 36 1.37 18.67 31.12
N LEU A 37 1.89 17.46 31.31
CA LEU A 37 2.72 16.79 30.31
C LEU A 37 1.89 16.43 29.07
N ILE A 38 0.68 15.89 29.27
CA ILE A 38 -0.23 15.55 28.17
C ILE A 38 -0.58 16.79 27.34
N VAL A 39 -0.96 17.90 27.98
CA VAL A 39 -1.29 19.16 27.28
C VAL A 39 -0.08 19.72 26.52
N LEU A 40 1.11 19.79 27.14
CA LEU A 40 2.31 20.33 26.48
C LEU A 40 2.78 19.46 25.30
N ILE A 41 2.74 18.14 25.42
CA ILE A 41 3.03 17.24 24.30
C ILE A 41 1.95 17.34 23.22
N SER A 42 0.67 17.51 23.57
CA SER A 42 -0.41 17.67 22.60
C SER A 42 -0.28 18.98 21.79
N LEU A 43 0.21 20.06 22.42
CA LEU A 43 0.54 21.31 21.72
C LEU A 43 1.74 21.13 20.77
N TRP A 44 2.78 20.40 21.17
CA TRP A 44 3.91 20.07 20.28
C TRP A 44 3.46 19.22 19.08
N LEU A 45 2.65 18.18 19.33
CA LEU A 45 2.08 17.34 18.30
C LEU A 45 1.23 18.14 17.32
N ALA A 46 0.32 18.97 17.82
CA ALA A 46 -0.56 19.84 17.03
C ALA A 46 0.17 20.95 16.27
N THR A 47 1.45 21.22 16.55
CA THR A 47 2.24 22.24 15.84
C THR A 47 3.31 21.59 14.98
N ALA A 48 4.43 21.17 15.57
CA ALA A 48 5.58 20.62 14.86
C ALA A 48 5.25 19.36 14.05
N CYS A 49 4.55 18.39 14.64
CA CYS A 49 4.21 17.13 13.97
C CYS A 49 2.98 17.21 13.05
N ASN A 50 2.28 18.36 13.02
CA ASN A 50 1.20 18.64 12.06
C ASN A 50 1.59 19.68 11.01
N LEU A 51 2.88 20.02 10.87
CA LEU A 51 3.38 20.88 9.78
C LEU A 51 2.84 20.52 8.38
N PRO A 52 2.75 19.24 7.94
CA PRO A 52 2.12 18.92 6.65
C PRO A 52 0.63 19.30 6.57
N LEU A 53 -0.15 19.08 7.62
CA LEU A 53 -1.55 19.54 7.71
C LEU A 53 -1.63 21.06 7.56
N TRP A 54 -0.78 21.81 8.27
CA TRP A 54 -0.82 23.27 8.23
C TRP A 54 -0.41 23.86 6.90
N ARG A 55 0.57 23.26 6.20
CA ARG A 55 0.89 23.61 4.81
C ARG A 55 -0.32 23.40 3.91
N ALA A 56 -0.90 22.20 3.92
CA ALA A 56 -2.07 21.87 3.11
C ALA A 56 -3.31 22.76 3.37
N VAL A 57 -3.47 23.30 4.59
CA VAL A 57 -4.52 24.29 4.92
C VAL A 57 -4.16 25.71 4.45
N ILE A 58 -2.89 26.11 4.52
CA ILE A 58 -2.41 27.43 4.07
C ILE A 58 -2.42 27.54 2.55
N ASP A 59 -2.10 26.45 1.84
CA ASP A 59 -2.05 26.37 0.38
C ASP A 59 -3.45 26.36 -0.27
N LEU A 60 -4.53 26.36 0.52
CA LEU A 60 -5.90 26.44 0.01
C LEU A 60 -6.18 27.82 -0.65
N PRO A 61 -6.81 27.85 -1.85
CA PRO A 61 -7.00 29.07 -2.64
C PRO A 61 -7.58 30.26 -1.86
N GLY A 62 -7.06 31.47 -2.08
CA GLY A 62 -7.64 32.73 -1.58
C GLY A 62 -6.82 33.51 -0.53
N GLY A 63 -5.51 33.27 -0.42
CA GLY A 63 -4.58 34.10 0.35
C GLY A 63 -4.70 33.99 1.88
N MET A 64 -3.96 34.83 2.61
CA MET A 64 -4.03 34.92 4.07
C MET A 64 -4.86 36.14 4.49
N SER A 65 -5.88 35.92 5.32
CA SER A 65 -6.73 36.98 5.89
C SER A 65 -6.87 36.79 7.40
N LEU A 66 -7.30 37.83 8.13
CA LEU A 66 -7.50 37.74 9.58
C LEU A 66 -8.48 36.62 9.97
N GLN A 67 -9.54 36.41 9.16
CA GLN A 67 -10.50 35.32 9.34
C GLN A 67 -9.85 33.94 9.13
N ARG A 68 -8.95 33.79 8.14
CA ARG A 68 -8.20 32.55 7.90
C ARG A 68 -7.17 32.28 8.99
N ALA A 69 -6.50 33.31 9.50
CA ALA A 69 -5.62 33.18 10.66
C ALA A 69 -6.40 32.73 11.91
N GLY A 70 -7.60 33.28 12.14
CA GLY A 70 -8.51 32.83 13.19
C GLY A 70 -8.96 31.38 13.01
N PHE A 71 -9.33 30.97 11.79
CA PHE A 71 -9.66 29.58 11.45
C PHE A 71 -8.48 28.62 11.71
N LEU A 72 -7.27 28.97 11.24
CA LEU A 72 -6.06 28.17 11.43
C LEU A 72 -5.72 28.04 12.93
N ALA A 73 -5.83 29.11 13.70
CA ALA A 73 -5.62 29.09 15.15
C ALA A 73 -6.65 28.23 15.87
N ALA A 74 -7.94 28.37 15.56
CA ALA A 74 -8.99 27.53 16.13
C ALA A 74 -8.78 26.04 15.77
N PHE A 75 -8.40 25.73 14.52
CA PHE A 75 -8.12 24.37 14.10
C PHE A 75 -6.89 23.77 14.79
N MET A 76 -5.80 24.53 14.98
CA MET A 76 -4.66 24.11 15.81
C MET A 76 -5.09 23.77 17.25
N VAL A 77 -5.98 24.58 17.86
CA VAL A 77 -6.52 24.29 19.20
C VAL A 77 -7.41 23.04 19.20
N ILE A 78 -8.24 22.83 18.17
CA ILE A 78 -9.06 21.61 18.02
C ILE A 78 -8.15 20.36 17.94
N VAL A 79 -7.07 20.40 17.14
CA VAL A 79 -6.11 19.29 17.02
C VAL A 79 -5.39 19.04 18.34
N ALA A 80 -4.92 20.09 19.02
CA ALA A 80 -4.27 19.97 20.33
C ALA A 80 -5.21 19.39 21.40
N ALA A 81 -6.45 19.85 21.43
CA ALA A 81 -7.46 19.40 22.39
C ALA A 81 -7.92 17.95 22.11
N GLY A 82 -8.18 17.59 20.86
CA GLY A 82 -8.48 16.20 20.47
C GLY A 82 -7.33 15.24 20.81
N THR A 83 -6.10 15.65 20.53
CA THR A 83 -4.88 14.90 20.89
C THR A 83 -4.75 14.74 22.41
N ALA A 84 -5.01 15.80 23.19
CA ALA A 84 -4.97 15.74 24.64
C ALA A 84 -6.03 14.79 25.22
N ALA A 85 -7.25 14.78 24.66
CA ALA A 85 -8.32 13.87 25.08
C ALA A 85 -7.96 12.40 24.80
N VAL A 86 -7.44 12.08 23.61
CA VAL A 86 -7.02 10.70 23.27
C VAL A 86 -5.83 10.26 24.12
N LEU A 87 -4.81 11.12 24.28
CA LEU A 87 -3.67 10.79 25.14
C LEU A 87 -4.07 10.68 26.61
N ALA A 88 -5.08 11.41 27.09
CA ALA A 88 -5.62 11.26 28.43
C ALA A 88 -6.35 9.92 28.66
N LEU A 89 -6.94 9.33 27.61
CA LEU A 89 -7.49 7.97 27.67
C LEU A 89 -6.42 6.88 27.76
N LEU A 90 -5.20 7.13 27.24
CA LEU A 90 -4.14 6.12 27.12
C LEU A 90 -3.01 6.25 28.17
N ALA A 91 -2.69 7.47 28.61
CA ALA A 91 -1.51 7.77 29.43
C ALA A 91 -1.78 7.61 30.94
N TRP A 92 -1.73 6.37 31.45
CA TRP A 92 -2.01 6.06 32.87
C TRP A 92 -0.75 5.72 33.69
N GLY A 93 -0.60 6.34 34.86
CA GLY A 93 0.40 5.97 35.87
C GLY A 93 1.83 5.92 35.34
N ARG A 94 2.42 4.71 35.26
CA ARG A 94 3.77 4.50 34.71
C ARG A 94 3.81 4.56 33.17
N ALA A 95 2.69 4.32 32.49
CA ALA A 95 2.60 4.35 31.03
C ALA A 95 2.58 5.78 30.45
N VAL A 96 2.43 6.82 31.27
CA VAL A 96 2.40 8.24 30.82
C VAL A 96 3.59 8.57 29.92
N LYS A 97 4.83 8.27 30.33
CA LYS A 97 6.00 8.55 29.49
C LYS A 97 6.06 7.67 28.23
N PRO A 98 5.96 6.32 28.30
CA PRO A 98 5.93 5.46 27.11
C PRO A 98 4.89 5.87 26.06
N VAL A 99 3.64 6.15 26.48
CA VAL A 99 2.56 6.53 25.56
C VAL A 99 2.85 7.87 24.87
N LEU A 100 3.32 8.87 25.62
CA LEU A 100 3.67 10.18 25.04
C LEU A 100 4.89 10.09 24.11
N ILE A 101 5.90 9.26 24.43
CA ILE A 101 7.06 9.01 23.56
C ILE A 101 6.62 8.32 22.27
N PHE A 102 5.80 7.27 22.36
CA PHE A 102 5.26 6.57 21.20
C PHE A 102 4.43 7.50 20.31
N ALA A 103 3.55 8.31 20.89
CA ALA A 103 2.74 9.29 20.14
C ALA A 103 3.60 10.32 19.38
N VAL A 104 4.68 10.81 20.00
CA VAL A 104 5.64 11.73 19.36
C VAL A 104 6.41 11.06 18.23
N LEU A 105 6.87 9.81 18.41
CA LEU A 105 7.54 9.06 17.35
C LEU A 105 6.59 8.77 16.18
N ALA A 106 5.41 8.22 16.45
CA ALA A 106 4.40 7.91 15.42
C ALA A 106 4.00 9.17 14.62
N ALA A 107 3.80 10.30 15.31
CA ALA A 107 3.51 11.56 14.64
C ALA A 107 4.70 12.14 13.85
N ALA A 108 5.95 11.92 14.30
CA ALA A 108 7.15 12.34 13.57
C ALA A 108 7.38 11.52 12.30
N PHE A 109 7.18 10.20 12.35
CA PHE A 109 7.19 9.33 11.16
C PHE A 109 6.07 9.70 10.19
N GLY A 110 4.83 9.85 10.69
CA GLY A 110 3.70 10.25 9.84
C GLY A 110 3.91 11.62 9.18
N ALA A 111 4.45 12.59 9.93
CA ALA A 111 4.82 13.89 9.38
C ALA A 111 5.90 13.79 8.30
N TYR A 112 6.92 12.94 8.46
CA TYR A 112 7.94 12.71 7.42
C TYR A 112 7.31 12.20 6.13
N PHE A 113 6.52 11.11 6.18
CA PHE A 113 5.95 10.52 4.96
C PHE A 113 4.95 11.45 4.25
N MET A 114 4.13 12.20 5.00
CA MET A 114 3.27 13.25 4.43
C MET A 114 4.07 14.37 3.74
N LEU A 115 5.18 14.81 4.34
CA LEU A 115 6.02 15.88 3.78
C LEU A 115 6.85 15.42 2.58
N ALA A 116 7.29 14.16 2.58
CA ALA A 116 8.11 13.59 1.52
C ALA A 116 7.28 13.14 0.30
N TYR A 117 6.13 12.50 0.53
CA TYR A 117 5.36 11.84 -0.54
C TYR A 117 3.94 12.37 -0.72
N GLY A 118 3.44 13.25 0.14
CA GLY A 118 2.06 13.75 0.05
C GLY A 118 0.97 12.73 0.43
N ILE A 119 1.36 11.53 0.87
CA ILE A 119 0.43 10.48 1.31
C ILE A 119 -0.34 10.89 2.58
N VAL A 120 -1.46 10.21 2.83
CA VAL A 120 -2.24 10.35 4.07
C VAL A 120 -2.27 9.03 4.84
N ILE A 121 -2.53 9.09 6.15
CA ILE A 121 -2.61 7.90 6.99
C ILE A 121 -4.07 7.57 7.27
N ASP A 122 -4.54 6.49 6.67
CA ASP A 122 -5.85 5.89 6.91
C ASP A 122 -5.70 4.41 7.31
N ALA A 123 -6.81 3.67 7.33
CA ALA A 123 -6.78 2.24 7.62
C ALA A 123 -6.14 1.40 6.50
N SER A 124 -6.26 1.81 5.24
CA SER A 124 -5.65 1.09 4.11
C SER A 124 -4.13 1.26 4.11
N MET A 125 -3.61 2.47 4.32
CA MET A 125 -2.18 2.73 4.48
C MET A 125 -1.58 1.98 5.67
N LEU A 126 -2.30 1.88 6.80
CA LEU A 126 -1.86 1.06 7.93
C LEU A 126 -1.84 -0.44 7.58
N ALA A 127 -2.80 -0.93 6.79
CA ALA A 127 -2.82 -2.31 6.33
C ALA A 127 -1.67 -2.60 5.35
N ASN A 128 -1.31 -1.65 4.48
CA ASN A 128 -0.13 -1.75 3.63
C ASN A 128 1.13 -1.91 4.50
N VAL A 129 1.38 -1.00 5.45
CA VAL A 129 2.53 -1.04 6.37
C VAL A 129 2.63 -2.36 7.18
N LEU A 130 1.50 -3.03 7.45
CA LEU A 130 1.46 -4.33 8.14
C LEU A 130 1.65 -5.55 7.22
N GLN A 131 1.50 -5.38 5.90
CA GLN A 131 1.71 -6.41 4.89
C GLN A 131 3.03 -6.24 4.10
N THR A 132 3.67 -5.07 4.25
CA THR A 132 4.98 -4.73 3.69
C THR A 132 6.08 -5.67 4.17
N ASP A 133 6.99 -6.05 3.25
CA ASP A 133 8.17 -6.85 3.57
C ASP A 133 9.38 -5.99 3.98
N ALA A 134 10.44 -6.64 4.47
CA ALA A 134 11.63 -5.93 4.95
C ALA A 134 12.35 -5.14 3.84
N ARG A 135 12.29 -5.56 2.57
CA ARG A 135 12.95 -4.92 1.43
C ARG A 135 12.17 -3.68 1.01
N GLU A 136 10.85 -3.79 0.88
CA GLU A 136 9.96 -2.65 0.65
C GLU A 136 10.08 -1.61 1.77
N ALA A 137 10.16 -2.03 3.04
CA ALA A 137 10.45 -1.11 4.14
C ALA A 137 11.84 -0.43 4.02
N THR A 138 12.88 -1.14 3.56
CA THR A 138 14.22 -0.54 3.37
C THR A 138 14.33 0.36 2.13
N SER A 139 13.53 0.15 1.08
CA SER A 139 13.56 1.01 -0.12
C SER A 139 13.06 2.43 0.18
N LEU A 140 12.25 2.59 1.23
CA LEU A 140 11.79 3.87 1.77
C LEU A 140 12.84 4.57 2.68
N PHE A 141 13.94 3.92 3.03
CA PHE A 141 14.94 4.50 3.92
C PHE A 141 15.81 5.54 3.20
N THR A 142 15.86 6.75 3.75
CA THR A 142 16.71 7.83 3.23
C THR A 142 17.38 8.55 4.40
N PRO A 143 18.55 9.20 4.22
CA PRO A 143 19.20 9.97 5.29
C PRO A 143 18.33 11.12 5.85
N ARG A 144 17.33 11.60 5.09
CA ARG A 144 16.39 12.63 5.56
C ARG A 144 15.41 12.09 6.59
N LEU A 145 15.00 10.82 6.48
CA LEU A 145 14.07 10.19 7.43
C LEU A 145 14.54 10.29 8.89
N PRO A 146 15.74 9.82 9.29
CA PRO A 146 16.19 9.95 10.67
C PRO A 146 16.45 11.41 11.08
N ILE A 147 16.84 12.30 10.16
CA ILE A 147 17.03 13.73 10.45
C ILE A 147 15.69 14.40 10.78
N THR A 148 14.67 14.23 9.95
CA THR A 148 13.33 14.79 10.17
C THR A 148 12.67 14.19 11.41
N VAL A 149 12.74 12.86 11.56
CA VAL A 149 12.21 12.18 12.75
C VAL A 149 12.93 12.66 14.01
N ALA A 150 14.26 12.83 14.00
CA ALA A 150 15.00 13.37 15.13
C ALA A 150 14.61 14.83 15.42
N ALA A 151 14.54 15.69 14.41
CA ALA A 151 14.16 17.10 14.59
C ALA A 151 12.75 17.27 15.21
N LEU A 152 11.80 16.42 14.82
CA LEU A 152 10.42 16.45 15.33
C LEU A 152 10.25 15.73 16.68
N SER A 153 11.08 14.74 17.00
CA SER A 153 10.89 13.89 18.19
C SER A 153 11.87 14.15 19.33
N VAL A 154 13.16 14.36 19.05
CA VAL A 154 14.22 14.49 20.07
C VAL A 154 13.97 15.66 21.02
N PRO A 155 13.59 16.88 20.58
CA PRO A 155 13.36 18.00 21.51
C PRO A 155 12.27 17.67 22.55
N ALA A 156 11.14 17.12 22.09
CA ALA A 156 10.00 16.77 22.94
C ALA A 156 10.31 15.56 23.85
N ILE A 157 10.94 14.50 23.33
CA ILE A 157 11.30 13.30 24.10
C ILE A 157 12.37 13.63 25.14
N TRP A 158 13.42 14.37 24.78
CA TRP A 158 14.48 14.78 25.71
C TRP A 158 13.93 15.65 26.85
N TRP A 159 13.06 16.61 26.53
CA TRP A 159 12.35 17.41 27.53
C TRP A 159 11.49 16.53 28.44
N LEU A 160 10.69 15.62 27.88
CA LEU A 160 9.79 14.71 28.60
C LEU A 160 10.56 13.73 29.51
N LEU A 161 11.68 13.18 29.05
CA LEU A 161 12.53 12.28 29.83
C LEU A 161 13.08 12.97 31.10
N ARG A 162 13.44 14.26 31.01
CA ARG A 162 13.90 15.07 32.15
C ARG A 162 12.83 15.37 33.20
N GLN A 163 11.54 15.33 32.86
CA GLN A 163 10.47 15.66 33.81
C GLN A 163 10.26 14.55 34.87
N ARG A 164 10.16 14.92 36.15
CA ARG A 164 9.74 13.99 37.21
C ARG A 164 8.22 14.01 37.33
N VAL A 165 7.55 12.92 36.97
CA VAL A 165 6.07 12.86 37.00
C VAL A 165 5.58 12.76 38.45
N THR A 166 4.64 13.63 38.84
CA THR A 166 4.00 13.56 40.16
C THR A 166 3.23 12.23 40.29
N ARG A 167 3.50 11.46 41.35
CA ARG A 167 2.75 10.24 41.65
C ARG A 167 1.44 10.61 42.34
N LEU A 168 0.33 10.24 41.73
CA LEU A 168 -1.03 10.44 42.26
C LEU A 168 -1.62 9.09 42.67
N SER A 169 -2.57 9.09 43.60
CA SER A 169 -3.41 7.90 43.85
C SER A 169 -4.30 7.63 42.64
N TRP A 170 -4.67 6.37 42.42
CA TRP A 170 -5.45 5.95 41.24
C TRP A 170 -6.73 6.77 41.05
N LEU A 171 -7.49 7.01 42.12
CA LEU A 171 -8.73 7.81 42.07
C LEU A 171 -8.48 9.27 41.69
N ARG A 172 -7.41 9.90 42.22
CA ARG A 172 -7.07 11.29 41.86
C ARG A 172 -6.58 11.38 40.42
N LEU A 173 -5.77 10.41 39.98
CA LEU A 173 -5.36 10.32 38.58
C LEU A 173 -6.59 10.17 37.68
N ALA A 174 -7.48 9.21 37.94
CA ALA A 174 -8.69 8.99 37.16
C ALA A 174 -9.55 10.25 37.07
N LEU A 175 -9.79 10.95 38.20
CA LEU A 175 -10.51 12.22 38.21
C LEU A 175 -9.82 13.28 37.32
N HIS A 176 -8.50 13.44 37.42
CA HIS A 176 -7.77 14.40 36.59
C HIS A 176 -7.74 14.02 35.10
N GLN A 177 -7.69 12.73 34.75
CA GLN A 177 -7.80 12.28 33.36
C GLN A 177 -9.21 12.55 32.81
N VAL A 178 -10.27 12.24 33.57
CA VAL A 178 -11.67 12.54 33.19
C VAL A 178 -11.88 14.05 33.03
N LEU A 179 -11.41 14.87 33.97
CA LEU A 179 -11.48 16.34 33.86
C LEU A 179 -10.71 16.86 32.64
N LEU A 180 -9.55 16.28 32.32
CA LEU A 180 -8.79 16.62 31.12
C LEU A 180 -9.55 16.22 29.84
N ILE A 181 -10.12 15.01 29.76
CA ILE A 181 -10.92 14.56 28.62
C ILE A 181 -12.14 15.44 28.39
N VAL A 182 -12.92 15.72 29.44
CA VAL A 182 -14.12 16.57 29.37
C VAL A 182 -13.73 18.01 29.03
N GLY A 183 -12.71 18.57 29.68
CA GLY A 183 -12.24 19.93 29.41
C GLY A 183 -11.68 20.09 27.99
N SER A 184 -10.87 19.16 27.52
CA SER A 184 -10.35 19.18 26.15
C SER A 184 -11.45 18.98 25.11
N THR A 185 -12.39 18.05 25.33
CA THR A 185 -13.55 17.88 24.43
C THR A 185 -14.42 19.14 24.39
N ALA A 186 -14.65 19.79 25.53
CA ALA A 186 -15.39 21.05 25.60
C ALA A 186 -14.66 22.20 24.85
N VAL A 187 -13.35 22.34 25.03
CA VAL A 187 -12.54 23.32 24.28
C VAL A 187 -12.58 23.05 22.77
N ALA A 188 -12.43 21.79 22.34
CA ALA A 188 -12.53 21.40 20.94
C ALA A 188 -13.92 21.73 20.37
N ALA A 189 -15.00 21.44 21.10
CA ALA A 189 -16.37 21.74 20.69
C ALA A 189 -16.64 23.25 20.60
N LEU A 190 -16.18 24.04 21.57
CA LEU A 190 -16.34 25.51 21.56
C LEU A 190 -15.58 26.16 20.40
N MET A 191 -14.35 25.73 20.13
CA MET A 191 -13.59 26.20 18.96
C MET A 191 -14.26 25.77 17.65
N LEU A 192 -14.73 24.52 17.57
CA LEU A 192 -15.44 24.02 16.39
C LEU A 192 -16.73 24.79 16.13
N LEU A 193 -17.50 25.13 17.16
CA LEU A 193 -18.70 25.98 17.03
C LEU A 193 -18.35 27.39 16.53
N TRP A 194 -17.28 27.98 17.06
CA TRP A 194 -16.81 29.32 16.64
C TRP A 194 -16.42 29.36 15.16
N VAL A 195 -15.78 28.31 14.64
CA VAL A 195 -15.36 28.22 13.23
C VAL A 195 -16.16 27.22 12.40
N PHE A 196 -17.42 26.94 12.78
CA PHE A 196 -18.19 25.82 12.22
C PHE A 196 -18.35 25.88 10.70
N GLN A 197 -18.72 27.04 10.15
CA GLN A 197 -18.92 27.21 8.70
C GLN A 197 -17.64 26.98 7.87
N PRO A 198 -16.51 27.68 8.12
CA PRO A 198 -15.27 27.40 7.38
C PRO A 198 -14.75 25.98 7.66
N PHE A 199 -14.82 25.47 8.90
CA PHE A 199 -14.38 24.11 9.21
C PHE A 199 -15.19 23.05 8.47
N ALA A 200 -16.52 23.12 8.47
CA ALA A 200 -17.39 22.19 7.78
C ALA A 200 -17.20 22.25 6.26
N SER A 201 -17.04 23.46 5.70
CA SER A 201 -16.74 23.65 4.28
C SER A 201 -15.40 23.03 3.90
N THR A 202 -14.31 23.38 4.60
CA THR A 202 -12.98 22.81 4.39
C THR A 202 -12.98 21.30 4.54
N MET A 203 -13.60 20.74 5.59
CA MET A 203 -13.65 19.30 5.81
C MET A 203 -14.54 18.55 4.81
N ARG A 204 -15.51 19.21 4.18
CA ARG A 204 -16.38 18.62 3.14
C ARG A 204 -15.72 18.64 1.76
N ASN A 205 -15.02 19.72 1.42
CA ASN A 205 -14.41 19.92 0.12
C ASN A 205 -12.96 19.38 0.04
N HIS A 206 -12.30 19.25 1.19
CA HIS A 206 -10.92 18.75 1.32
C HIS A 206 -10.88 17.64 2.38
N THR A 207 -11.60 16.55 2.10
CA THR A 207 -11.74 15.38 2.98
C THR A 207 -10.41 14.72 3.35
N GLN A 208 -9.37 14.86 2.52
CA GLN A 208 -8.02 14.35 2.78
C GLN A 208 -7.38 14.93 4.04
N LEU A 209 -7.70 16.18 4.40
CA LEU A 209 -7.13 16.86 5.59
C LEU A 209 -7.43 16.10 6.89
N ARG A 210 -8.54 15.35 6.94
CA ARG A 210 -8.93 14.51 8.09
C ARG A 210 -7.90 13.41 8.39
N TYR A 211 -7.26 12.87 7.35
CA TYR A 211 -6.26 11.80 7.43
C TYR A 211 -4.82 12.33 7.62
N MET A 212 -4.65 13.66 7.63
CA MET A 212 -3.35 14.32 7.88
C MET A 212 -3.13 14.68 9.36
N ILE A 213 -4.15 14.53 10.23
CA ILE A 213 -4.11 14.99 11.62
C ILE A 213 -3.30 14.01 12.50
N ASN A 214 -1.99 14.23 12.62
CA ASN A 214 -1.11 13.39 13.42
C ASN A 214 -1.30 13.63 14.94
N PRO A 215 -1.23 12.60 15.81
CA PRO A 215 -1.32 11.16 15.56
C PRO A 215 -2.77 10.63 15.58
N LEU A 216 -3.78 11.50 15.55
CA LEU A 216 -5.20 11.13 15.62
C LEU A 216 -5.64 10.25 14.44
N ASN A 217 -5.10 10.51 13.26
CA ASN A 217 -5.21 9.65 12.06
C ASN A 217 -4.70 8.22 12.31
N SER A 218 -3.53 8.04 12.90
CA SER A 218 -2.95 6.73 13.23
C SER A 218 -3.77 6.02 14.30
N PHE A 219 -4.25 6.73 15.33
CA PHE A 219 -5.17 6.16 16.33
C PHE A 219 -6.51 5.75 15.70
N TYR A 220 -7.06 6.54 14.78
CA TYR A 220 -8.25 6.19 14.02
C TYR A 220 -8.03 4.98 13.12
N ALA A 221 -6.91 4.92 12.39
CA ALA A 221 -6.54 3.79 11.54
C ALA A 221 -6.40 2.49 12.35
N VAL A 222 -5.68 2.53 13.48
CA VAL A 222 -5.53 1.39 14.40
C VAL A 222 -6.90 0.98 14.97
N GLY A 223 -7.74 1.93 15.40
CA GLY A 223 -9.07 1.63 15.93
C GLY A 223 -10.00 1.02 14.87
N ASN A 224 -9.95 1.51 13.63
CA ASN A 224 -10.73 1.00 12.51
C ASN A 224 -10.27 -0.41 12.09
N LEU A 225 -8.95 -0.64 12.05
CA LEU A 225 -8.36 -1.95 11.75
C LEU A 225 -8.60 -2.96 12.88
N ALA A 226 -8.49 -2.56 14.15
CA ALA A 226 -8.83 -3.41 15.29
C ALA A 226 -10.34 -3.72 15.37
N ALA A 227 -11.19 -2.83 14.84
CA ALA A 227 -12.62 -3.07 14.67
C ALA A 227 -12.96 -3.94 13.43
N GLN A 228 -12.09 -4.04 12.42
CA GLN A 228 -12.35 -4.79 11.19
C GLN A 228 -12.72 -6.27 11.45
N PRO A 229 -12.02 -7.03 12.34
CA PRO A 229 -12.41 -8.40 12.66
C PRO A 229 -13.74 -8.56 13.43
N PHE A 230 -14.36 -7.45 13.86
CA PHE A 230 -15.70 -7.41 14.44
C PHE A 230 -16.76 -6.88 13.46
N ARG A 231 -16.35 -6.46 12.25
CA ARG A 231 -17.22 -5.97 11.17
C ARG A 231 -17.25 -6.92 9.97
N GLN A 232 -16.14 -7.59 9.71
CA GLN A 232 -15.99 -8.69 8.75
C GLN A 232 -15.87 -9.98 9.58
N ASP A 233 -16.88 -10.86 9.49
CA ASP A 233 -16.94 -12.06 10.30
C ASP A 233 -15.81 -13.04 9.96
N ARG A 234 -15.23 -13.62 11.01
CA ARG A 234 -14.14 -14.61 10.91
C ARG A 234 -14.63 -16.00 10.52
N GLY A 235 -15.55 -16.08 9.56
CA GLY A 235 -16.00 -17.35 9.00
C GLY A 235 -14.83 -18.13 8.40
N PRO A 236 -14.94 -19.46 8.29
CA PRO A 236 -14.00 -20.25 7.48
C PRO A 236 -13.97 -19.71 6.05
N LEU A 237 -12.88 -19.98 5.34
CA LEU A 237 -12.80 -19.69 3.91
C LEU A 237 -13.94 -20.44 3.20
N GLN A 238 -14.84 -19.69 2.57
CA GLN A 238 -15.99 -20.25 1.88
C GLN A 238 -15.58 -20.68 0.46
N PRO A 239 -15.92 -21.91 0.04
CA PRO A 239 -15.54 -22.39 -1.27
C PRO A 239 -16.27 -21.63 -2.37
N VAL A 240 -15.57 -21.38 -3.47
CA VAL A 240 -16.10 -20.66 -4.64
C VAL A 240 -15.90 -21.54 -5.87
N GLY A 241 -16.95 -21.64 -6.70
CA GLY A 241 -16.91 -22.46 -7.91
C GLY A 241 -16.52 -23.92 -7.64
N ALA A 242 -16.98 -24.53 -6.55
CA ALA A 242 -16.77 -25.96 -6.29
C ALA A 242 -17.49 -26.87 -7.32
N ASP A 243 -18.38 -26.29 -8.12
CA ASP A 243 -19.03 -26.88 -9.30
C ASP A 243 -18.27 -26.62 -10.62
N ALA A 244 -17.09 -25.97 -10.55
CA ALA A 244 -16.33 -25.60 -11.73
C ALA A 244 -15.91 -26.81 -12.55
N ARG A 245 -16.23 -26.75 -13.85
CA ARG A 245 -15.94 -27.80 -14.82
C ARG A 245 -15.53 -27.21 -16.15
N LEU A 246 -14.76 -27.99 -16.91
CA LEU A 246 -14.32 -27.62 -18.24
C LEU A 246 -15.50 -27.71 -19.23
N GLY A 247 -15.64 -26.68 -20.06
CA GLY A 247 -16.75 -26.56 -21.03
C GLY A 247 -16.55 -27.33 -22.34
N ALA A 248 -17.41 -27.04 -23.31
CA ALA A 248 -17.49 -27.81 -24.56
C ALA A 248 -16.22 -27.71 -25.44
N SER A 249 -15.45 -26.62 -25.31
CA SER A 249 -14.20 -26.43 -26.07
C SER A 249 -13.07 -27.41 -25.71
N TYR A 250 -13.25 -28.20 -24.64
CA TYR A 250 -12.33 -29.27 -24.25
C TYR A 250 -12.69 -30.64 -24.87
N THR A 251 -13.89 -30.81 -25.46
CA THR A 251 -14.36 -32.12 -25.96
C THR A 251 -13.61 -32.61 -27.21
N ALA A 252 -13.13 -31.69 -28.04
CA ALA A 252 -12.37 -31.97 -29.27
C ALA A 252 -10.92 -31.43 -29.19
N GLN A 253 -10.35 -31.43 -27.98
CA GLN A 253 -9.10 -30.75 -27.68
C GLN A 253 -7.88 -31.49 -28.25
N ALA A 254 -7.21 -30.89 -29.24
CA ALA A 254 -5.94 -31.38 -29.77
C ALA A 254 -4.70 -30.86 -29.00
N LYS A 255 -4.83 -29.71 -28.32
CA LYS A 255 -3.76 -29.04 -27.56
C LYS A 255 -4.34 -28.42 -26.28
N PRO A 256 -3.70 -28.52 -25.10
CA PRO A 256 -4.14 -27.81 -23.89
C PRO A 256 -4.03 -26.28 -24.04
N PRO A 257 -4.93 -25.48 -23.43
CA PRO A 257 -4.71 -24.05 -23.27
C PRO A 257 -3.55 -23.79 -22.31
N LEU A 258 -2.77 -22.76 -22.60
CA LEU A 258 -1.73 -22.20 -21.75
C LEU A 258 -1.97 -20.69 -21.66
N LEU A 259 -2.54 -20.25 -20.54
CA LEU A 259 -2.82 -18.85 -20.26
C LEU A 259 -1.77 -18.30 -19.30
N VAL A 260 -1.13 -17.19 -19.67
CA VAL A 260 -0.30 -16.40 -18.75
C VAL A 260 -1.09 -15.19 -18.26
N LEU A 261 -1.29 -15.12 -16.96
CA LEU A 261 -1.86 -13.97 -16.25
C LEU A 261 -0.69 -13.14 -15.73
N VAL A 262 -0.35 -12.06 -16.42
CA VAL A 262 0.66 -11.12 -15.92
C VAL A 262 -0.04 -10.12 -15.00
N LEU A 263 0.20 -10.25 -13.70
CA LEU A 263 -0.24 -9.30 -12.70
C LEU A 263 0.82 -8.21 -12.61
N GLY A 264 0.55 -7.09 -13.28
CA GLY A 264 1.40 -5.90 -13.26
C GLY A 264 1.30 -5.17 -11.93
N GLU A 265 2.36 -4.45 -11.59
CA GLU A 265 2.45 -3.63 -10.39
C GLU A 265 2.61 -2.17 -10.78
N THR A 266 1.78 -1.28 -10.22
CA THR A 266 1.96 0.18 -10.32
C THR A 266 1.84 0.75 -11.77
N GLY A 267 1.39 -0.04 -12.75
CA GLY A 267 1.34 0.30 -14.18
C GLY A 267 0.14 1.19 -14.60
N ARG A 268 0.30 2.52 -14.48
CA ARG A 268 -0.77 3.48 -14.79
C ARG A 268 -0.98 3.65 -16.30
N SER A 269 -2.23 3.57 -16.76
CA SER A 269 -2.62 3.60 -18.18
C SER A 269 -2.05 4.79 -18.95
N GLY A 270 -2.05 5.97 -18.31
CA GLY A 270 -1.65 7.24 -18.92
C GLY A 270 -0.17 7.36 -19.34
N ASN A 271 0.69 6.38 -19.02
CA ASN A 271 2.08 6.33 -19.44
C ASN A 271 2.38 5.16 -20.41
N PHE A 272 1.38 4.41 -20.87
CA PHE A 272 1.55 3.38 -21.90
C PHE A 272 1.32 3.98 -23.30
N ALA A 273 2.32 3.92 -24.18
CA ALA A 273 2.19 4.43 -25.56
C ALA A 273 1.06 3.73 -26.33
N LEU A 274 0.83 2.44 -26.07
CA LEU A 274 -0.27 1.65 -26.59
C LEU A 274 -1.66 2.25 -26.28
N ASN A 275 -1.79 2.99 -25.17
CA ASN A 275 -3.00 3.69 -24.74
C ASN A 275 -3.01 5.18 -25.13
N GLY A 276 -2.07 5.63 -25.96
CA GLY A 276 -2.01 6.99 -26.49
C GLY A 276 -1.05 7.94 -25.77
N TYR A 277 -0.16 7.44 -24.90
CA TYR A 277 0.90 8.27 -24.32
C TYR A 277 1.88 8.76 -25.40
N GLY A 278 2.30 10.03 -25.30
CA GLY A 278 3.09 10.70 -26.33
C GLY A 278 4.57 10.31 -26.40
N ARG A 279 5.09 9.59 -25.40
CA ARG A 279 6.46 9.04 -25.42
C ARG A 279 6.42 7.56 -25.79
N PRO A 280 7.41 7.02 -26.53
CA PRO A 280 7.44 5.61 -26.94
C PRO A 280 7.85 4.69 -25.78
N THR A 281 6.99 4.55 -24.77
CA THR A 281 7.20 3.71 -23.59
C THR A 281 6.88 2.24 -23.81
N THR A 282 6.06 1.91 -24.82
CA THR A 282 5.72 0.53 -25.19
C THR A 282 6.06 0.21 -26.66
N PRO A 283 7.31 0.39 -27.12
CA PRO A 283 7.66 0.29 -28.53
C PRO A 283 7.48 -1.12 -29.12
N LEU A 284 7.71 -2.18 -28.36
CA LEU A 284 7.61 -3.56 -28.85
C LEU A 284 6.15 -3.99 -28.96
N LEU A 285 5.32 -3.68 -27.97
CA LEU A 285 3.89 -3.97 -28.00
C LEU A 285 3.14 -3.10 -29.03
N SER A 286 3.50 -1.81 -29.16
CA SER A 286 2.89 -0.92 -30.16
C SER A 286 3.25 -1.31 -31.61
N ALA A 287 4.26 -2.16 -31.83
CA ALA A 287 4.59 -2.70 -33.15
C ALA A 287 3.71 -3.92 -33.55
N ARG A 288 2.78 -4.36 -32.69
CA ARG A 288 1.96 -5.56 -32.89
C ARG A 288 0.54 -5.24 -33.34
N ASP A 289 0.04 -5.98 -34.33
CA ASP A 289 -1.32 -5.90 -34.85
C ASP A 289 -2.25 -7.01 -34.33
N ASP A 290 -1.79 -7.81 -33.35
CA ASP A 290 -2.49 -8.93 -32.70
C ASP A 290 -2.85 -8.67 -31.22
N LEU A 291 -2.61 -7.46 -30.70
CA LEU A 291 -2.94 -7.07 -29.32
C LEU A 291 -4.33 -6.43 -29.17
N VAL A 292 -4.97 -6.66 -28.04
CA VAL A 292 -6.13 -5.93 -27.57
C VAL A 292 -5.71 -5.12 -26.35
N THR A 293 -5.99 -3.82 -26.31
CA THR A 293 -5.77 -2.98 -25.12
C THR A 293 -7.08 -2.32 -24.70
N ALA A 294 -7.27 -2.12 -23.40
CA ALA A 294 -8.31 -1.26 -22.87
C ALA A 294 -7.70 0.09 -22.47
N ARG A 295 -8.32 1.18 -22.94
CA ARG A 295 -7.90 2.56 -22.71
C ARG A 295 -8.63 3.27 -21.58
N ASP A 296 -9.69 2.65 -21.05
CA ASP A 296 -10.49 3.14 -19.92
C ASP A 296 -10.69 2.02 -18.88
N ALA A 297 -9.59 1.46 -18.38
CA ALA A 297 -9.58 0.33 -17.44
C ALA A 297 -9.21 0.75 -16.02
N TRP A 298 -10.02 0.36 -15.03
CA TRP A 298 -9.93 0.86 -13.66
C TRP A 298 -9.71 -0.23 -12.60
N SER A 299 -8.78 0.03 -11.70
CA SER A 299 -8.46 -0.86 -10.59
C SER A 299 -9.54 -0.84 -9.51
N CYS A 300 -9.66 -1.95 -8.79
CA CYS A 300 -10.55 -2.06 -7.63
C CYS A 300 -9.96 -1.43 -6.35
N GLY A 301 -8.68 -1.06 -6.35
CA GLY A 301 -7.95 -0.48 -5.23
C GLY A 301 -6.80 0.41 -5.70
N THR A 302 -6.08 0.97 -4.74
CA THR A 302 -4.92 1.86 -4.95
C THR A 302 -3.64 1.33 -4.29
N SER A 303 -3.65 0.08 -3.83
CA SER A 303 -2.49 -0.64 -3.29
C SER A 303 -2.60 -2.13 -3.59
N THR A 304 -1.48 -2.82 -3.79
CA THR A 304 -1.41 -4.28 -4.04
C THR A 304 -2.23 -5.08 -3.03
N ALA A 305 -2.15 -4.71 -1.74
CA ALA A 305 -2.89 -5.33 -0.64
C ALA A 305 -4.42 -5.18 -0.74
N THR A 306 -4.91 -4.17 -1.46
CA THR A 306 -6.34 -3.97 -1.74
C THR A 306 -6.74 -4.59 -3.08
N SER A 307 -5.96 -4.32 -4.13
CA SER A 307 -6.29 -4.66 -5.50
C SER A 307 -6.20 -6.16 -5.79
N VAL A 308 -5.09 -6.80 -5.43
CA VAL A 308 -4.84 -8.21 -5.81
C VAL A 308 -5.90 -9.15 -5.20
N PRO A 309 -6.24 -9.08 -3.90
CA PRO A 309 -7.31 -9.91 -3.36
C PRO A 309 -8.71 -9.61 -3.93
N CYS A 310 -8.96 -8.39 -4.41
CA CYS A 310 -10.26 -7.98 -4.92
C CYS A 310 -10.46 -8.37 -6.39
N MET A 311 -9.47 -8.17 -7.26
CA MET A 311 -9.59 -8.50 -8.69
C MET A 311 -9.65 -10.01 -8.97
N TYR A 312 -9.06 -10.82 -8.07
CA TYR A 312 -9.18 -12.28 -8.08
C TYR A 312 -10.46 -12.77 -7.36
N SER A 313 -11.35 -11.88 -6.89
CA SER A 313 -12.62 -12.26 -6.26
C SER A 313 -13.75 -12.42 -7.29
N HIS A 314 -14.71 -13.30 -7.00
CA HIS A 314 -15.98 -13.39 -7.74
C HIS A 314 -16.97 -12.24 -7.37
N LEU A 315 -16.60 -11.46 -6.35
CA LEU A 315 -17.29 -10.24 -5.93
C LEU A 315 -16.62 -9.05 -6.61
N GLY A 316 -17.42 -8.19 -7.24
CA GLY A 316 -16.96 -6.87 -7.66
C GLY A 316 -16.66 -5.95 -6.47
N LYS A 317 -15.93 -4.86 -6.71
CA LYS A 317 -15.34 -3.96 -5.70
C LYS A 317 -16.27 -3.64 -4.53
N GLU A 318 -17.47 -3.15 -4.78
CA GLU A 318 -18.41 -2.73 -3.73
C GLU A 318 -18.85 -3.89 -2.82
N ALA A 319 -19.10 -5.06 -3.43
CA ALA A 319 -19.47 -6.28 -2.73
C ALA A 319 -18.25 -6.88 -1.99
N TYR A 320 -17.04 -6.72 -2.54
CA TYR A 320 -15.81 -7.13 -1.88
C TYR A 320 -15.51 -6.26 -0.65
N GLU A 321 -15.61 -4.94 -0.73
CA GLU A 321 -15.38 -4.02 0.40
C GLU A 321 -16.39 -4.24 1.54
N SER A 322 -17.66 -4.48 1.20
CA SER A 322 -18.74 -4.71 2.16
C SER A 322 -18.88 -6.18 2.62
N ARG A 323 -18.04 -7.09 2.14
CA ARG A 323 -18.13 -8.52 2.42
C ARG A 323 -18.03 -8.85 3.91
N LYS A 324 -18.79 -9.86 4.34
CA LYS A 324 -18.72 -10.43 5.69
C LYS A 324 -17.95 -11.74 5.76
N GLY A 325 -17.77 -12.43 4.64
CA GLY A 325 -17.05 -13.71 4.55
C GLY A 325 -15.65 -13.58 3.94
N ARG A 326 -14.82 -14.59 4.22
CA ARG A 326 -13.65 -14.90 3.39
C ARG A 326 -14.09 -15.88 2.31
N TYR A 327 -13.65 -15.65 1.08
CA TYR A 327 -14.01 -16.45 -0.08
C TYR A 327 -12.77 -16.91 -0.81
N GLU A 328 -12.83 -18.08 -1.41
CA GLU A 328 -11.90 -18.49 -2.45
C GLU A 328 -11.93 -17.54 -3.66
N SER A 329 -10.86 -17.63 -4.44
CA SER A 329 -10.49 -16.75 -5.53
C SER A 329 -10.61 -17.45 -6.89
N LEU A 330 -10.39 -16.68 -7.96
CA LEU A 330 -10.25 -17.20 -9.32
C LEU A 330 -9.25 -18.36 -9.41
N ILE A 331 -8.12 -18.29 -8.70
CA ILE A 331 -7.08 -19.32 -8.70
C ILE A 331 -7.63 -20.67 -8.23
N ASP A 332 -8.49 -20.64 -7.21
CA ASP A 332 -9.13 -21.82 -6.64
C ASP A 332 -10.18 -22.39 -7.59
N VAL A 333 -10.99 -21.53 -8.21
CA VAL A 333 -11.99 -21.94 -9.22
C VAL A 333 -11.33 -22.62 -10.43
N LEU A 334 -10.18 -22.10 -10.88
CA LEU A 334 -9.39 -22.69 -11.97
C LEU A 334 -8.79 -24.05 -11.56
N HIS A 335 -8.33 -24.18 -10.31
CA HIS A 335 -7.85 -25.43 -9.76
C HIS A 335 -8.99 -26.46 -9.54
N HIS A 336 -10.18 -26.02 -9.12
CA HIS A 336 -11.40 -26.83 -9.01
C HIS A 336 -11.87 -27.38 -10.36
N ALA A 337 -11.74 -26.59 -11.43
CA ALA A 337 -11.94 -27.06 -12.80
C ALA A 337 -10.89 -28.12 -13.25
N GLY A 338 -9.85 -28.35 -12.44
CA GLY A 338 -8.80 -29.34 -12.68
C GLY A 338 -7.67 -28.86 -13.58
N LEU A 339 -7.50 -27.55 -13.75
CA LEU A 339 -6.37 -26.97 -14.48
C LEU A 339 -5.11 -26.98 -13.61
N ALA A 340 -3.94 -27.07 -14.25
CA ALA A 340 -2.67 -26.86 -13.56
C ALA A 340 -2.47 -25.36 -13.33
N VAL A 341 -2.25 -24.93 -12.09
CA VAL A 341 -2.04 -23.52 -11.78
C VAL A 341 -0.68 -23.32 -11.11
N LEU A 342 0.08 -22.32 -11.58
CA LEU A 342 1.39 -21.94 -11.06
C LEU A 342 1.39 -20.45 -10.77
N TRP A 343 1.84 -20.05 -9.58
CA TRP A 343 2.12 -18.65 -9.25
C TRP A 343 3.64 -18.43 -9.18
N VAL A 344 4.15 -17.45 -9.94
CA VAL A 344 5.54 -16.98 -9.89
C VAL A 344 5.53 -15.52 -9.45
N ASP A 345 6.25 -15.24 -8.37
CA ASP A 345 6.19 -13.97 -7.65
C ASP A 345 7.56 -13.28 -7.63
N ASN A 346 7.65 -12.12 -8.27
CA ASN A 346 8.83 -11.25 -8.24
C ASN A 346 8.65 -10.04 -7.30
N GLN A 347 7.64 -10.09 -6.43
CA GLN A 347 7.17 -8.99 -5.59
C GLN A 347 7.23 -9.41 -4.10
N GLY A 348 6.53 -8.67 -3.24
CA GLY A 348 6.25 -9.04 -1.84
C GLY A 348 5.10 -10.04 -1.66
N GLY A 349 4.94 -11.02 -2.57
CA GLY A 349 4.00 -12.15 -2.41
C GLY A 349 2.54 -11.91 -2.82
N CYS A 350 1.81 -13.00 -3.01
CA CYS A 350 0.47 -13.08 -3.62
C CYS A 350 -0.73 -12.59 -2.77
N LYS A 351 -0.49 -11.94 -1.61
CA LYS A 351 -1.52 -11.34 -0.73
C LYS A 351 -2.68 -12.28 -0.32
N GLY A 352 -2.42 -13.58 -0.19
CA GLY A 352 -3.41 -14.58 0.24
C GLY A 352 -4.16 -15.29 -0.90
N VAL A 353 -3.99 -14.84 -2.15
CA VAL A 353 -4.68 -15.40 -3.32
C VAL A 353 -4.14 -16.80 -3.64
N CYS A 354 -2.82 -16.98 -3.62
CA CYS A 354 -2.15 -18.23 -4.00
C CYS A 354 -1.97 -19.26 -2.87
N ASP A 355 -2.30 -18.96 -1.61
CA ASP A 355 -1.98 -19.78 -0.42
C ASP A 355 -2.27 -21.29 -0.55
N ARG A 356 -3.28 -21.65 -1.35
CA ARG A 356 -3.78 -23.02 -1.51
C ARG A 356 -3.13 -23.80 -2.66
N ILE A 357 -2.43 -23.11 -3.58
CA ILE A 357 -1.62 -23.71 -4.64
C ILE A 357 -0.09 -23.54 -4.41
N GLY A 358 0.28 -22.59 -3.56
CA GLY A 358 1.68 -22.18 -3.33
C GLY A 358 2.21 -21.19 -4.36
N GLU A 359 3.36 -20.58 -4.05
CA GLU A 359 4.09 -19.67 -4.95
C GLU A 359 5.55 -20.11 -5.16
N THR A 360 6.07 -19.82 -6.34
CA THR A 360 7.51 -19.68 -6.57
C THR A 360 7.89 -18.24 -6.32
N ASN A 361 8.73 -17.97 -5.31
CA ASN A 361 9.32 -16.64 -5.15
C ASN A 361 10.62 -16.51 -5.98
N THR A 362 10.71 -15.51 -6.85
CA THR A 362 11.91 -15.14 -7.61
C THR A 362 12.53 -13.81 -7.17
N SER A 363 11.83 -13.02 -6.36
CA SER A 363 12.22 -11.66 -5.95
C SER A 363 13.55 -11.56 -5.20
N SER A 364 14.07 -12.68 -4.66
CA SER A 364 15.37 -12.79 -3.99
C SER A 364 16.30 -13.83 -4.64
N ALA A 365 16.04 -14.17 -5.91
CA ALA A 365 16.91 -15.07 -6.65
C ALA A 365 18.30 -14.44 -6.89
N ASN A 366 19.34 -15.27 -6.97
CA ASN A 366 20.69 -14.81 -7.30
C ASN A 366 21.01 -15.18 -8.75
N VAL A 367 20.50 -14.39 -9.70
CA VAL A 367 20.69 -14.59 -11.14
C VAL A 367 21.51 -13.43 -11.74
N PRO A 368 22.77 -13.69 -12.16
CA PRO A 368 23.61 -12.66 -12.78
C PRO A 368 22.91 -11.96 -13.95
N GLY A 369 23.00 -10.62 -13.98
CA GLY A 369 22.37 -9.79 -15.01
C GLY A 369 20.88 -9.51 -14.83
N LEU A 370 20.15 -10.36 -14.09
CA LEU A 370 18.72 -10.15 -13.80
C LEU A 370 18.45 -9.65 -12.38
N CYS A 371 19.34 -9.93 -11.43
CA CYS A 371 19.17 -9.57 -10.01
C CYS A 371 20.30 -8.69 -9.45
N PRO A 372 20.40 -7.42 -9.87
CA PRO A 372 21.35 -6.45 -9.29
C PRO A 372 20.99 -6.08 -7.85
N ASP A 373 21.99 -5.91 -7.00
CA ASP A 373 21.87 -5.34 -5.63
C ASP A 373 20.82 -6.00 -4.70
N GLY A 374 20.43 -7.25 -4.97
CA GLY A 374 19.48 -8.02 -4.16
C GLY A 374 18.00 -7.86 -4.55
N GLU A 375 17.71 -7.18 -5.65
CA GLU A 375 16.37 -7.06 -6.25
C GLU A 375 16.41 -7.60 -7.69
N CYS A 376 15.33 -8.21 -8.19
CA CYS A 376 15.29 -8.81 -9.53
C CYS A 376 14.37 -8.06 -10.50
N LEU A 377 14.83 -7.94 -11.76
CA LEU A 377 13.99 -7.55 -12.91
C LEU A 377 13.03 -8.69 -13.26
N ASP A 378 11.82 -8.37 -13.72
CA ASP A 378 10.72 -9.33 -13.95
C ASP A 378 11.06 -10.47 -14.93
N MET A 379 12.00 -10.24 -15.84
CA MET A 379 12.59 -11.27 -16.72
C MET A 379 13.10 -12.51 -15.96
N VAL A 380 13.41 -12.40 -14.66
CA VAL A 380 13.75 -13.55 -13.80
C VAL A 380 12.63 -14.59 -13.72
N MET A 381 11.36 -14.19 -13.90
CA MET A 381 10.21 -15.10 -13.80
C MET A 381 10.10 -16.07 -14.99
N LEU A 382 10.58 -15.66 -16.17
CA LEU A 382 10.64 -16.53 -17.36
C LEU A 382 11.78 -17.56 -17.25
N LYS A 383 12.77 -17.33 -16.38
CA LYS A 383 13.88 -18.27 -16.17
C LYS A 383 13.39 -19.58 -15.54
N ASP A 384 13.70 -20.68 -16.23
CA ASP A 384 13.30 -22.04 -15.86
C ASP A 384 11.76 -22.26 -15.83
N LEU A 385 10.96 -21.38 -16.45
CA LEU A 385 9.49 -21.47 -16.43
C LEU A 385 8.97 -22.80 -16.98
N ASP A 386 9.54 -23.29 -18.09
CA ASP A 386 9.21 -24.60 -18.68
C ASP A 386 9.39 -25.76 -17.68
N LYS A 387 10.45 -25.70 -16.87
CA LYS A 387 10.75 -26.72 -15.85
C LYS A 387 9.75 -26.66 -14.70
N ARG A 388 9.34 -25.46 -14.30
CA ARG A 388 8.32 -25.23 -13.26
C ARG A 388 6.97 -25.77 -13.72
N ILE A 389 6.59 -25.49 -14.97
CA ILE A 389 5.38 -26.05 -15.58
C ILE A 389 5.49 -27.57 -15.67
N ALA A 390 6.59 -28.13 -16.19
CA ALA A 390 6.77 -29.58 -16.32
C ALA A 390 6.63 -30.34 -14.97
N ALA A 391 7.01 -29.71 -13.86
CA ALA A 391 6.86 -30.25 -12.51
C ALA A 391 5.40 -30.29 -11.98
N LEU A 392 4.47 -29.55 -12.59
CA LEU A 392 3.03 -29.62 -12.25
C LEU A 392 2.43 -30.98 -12.68
N PRO A 393 1.37 -31.47 -12.01
CA PRO A 393 0.74 -32.75 -12.31
C PRO A 393 0.37 -32.90 -13.80
N ALA A 394 0.84 -33.99 -14.43
CA ALA A 394 0.67 -34.21 -15.86
C ALA A 394 -0.82 -34.26 -16.28
N GLU A 395 -1.69 -34.85 -15.45
CA GLU A 395 -3.14 -34.91 -15.71
C GLU A 395 -3.82 -33.54 -15.72
N GLN A 396 -3.39 -32.63 -14.84
CA GLN A 396 -3.88 -31.26 -14.81
C GLN A 396 -3.38 -30.49 -16.04
N ARG A 397 -2.07 -30.61 -16.37
CA ARG A 397 -1.48 -29.96 -17.55
C ARG A 397 -2.08 -30.42 -18.87
N ALA A 398 -2.45 -31.69 -18.98
CA ALA A 398 -3.12 -32.24 -20.15
C ALA A 398 -4.50 -31.61 -20.40
N ARG A 399 -5.17 -31.13 -19.34
CA ARG A 399 -6.41 -30.34 -19.44
C ARG A 399 -6.11 -28.90 -19.81
N GLY A 400 -5.15 -28.28 -19.13
CA GLY A 400 -4.72 -26.90 -19.38
C GLY A 400 -3.83 -26.36 -18.26
N THR A 401 -3.07 -25.30 -18.57
CA THR A 401 -2.16 -24.65 -17.61
C THR A 401 -2.46 -23.16 -17.52
N VAL A 402 -2.48 -22.62 -16.30
CA VAL A 402 -2.56 -21.19 -16.00
C VAL A 402 -1.34 -20.79 -15.18
N VAL A 403 -0.59 -19.80 -15.66
CA VAL A 403 0.60 -19.27 -14.99
C VAL A 403 0.33 -17.83 -14.60
N VAL A 404 0.43 -17.50 -13.31
CA VAL A 404 0.47 -16.11 -12.84
C VAL A 404 1.92 -15.66 -12.75
N LEU A 405 2.24 -14.53 -13.38
CA LEU A 405 3.53 -13.84 -13.25
C LEU A 405 3.26 -12.50 -12.54
N HIS A 406 3.60 -12.40 -11.26
CA HIS A 406 3.37 -11.22 -10.44
C HIS A 406 4.63 -10.35 -10.41
N GLN A 407 4.54 -9.22 -11.10
CA GLN A 407 5.65 -8.31 -11.38
C GLN A 407 6.03 -7.44 -10.17
N ILE A 408 7.30 -7.01 -10.11
CA ILE A 408 7.69 -5.78 -9.39
C ILE A 408 7.36 -4.53 -10.23
N GLY A 409 7.28 -4.65 -11.55
CA GLY A 409 6.70 -3.66 -12.45
C GLY A 409 7.28 -2.26 -12.24
N SER A 410 6.39 -1.28 -12.08
CA SER A 410 6.76 0.12 -11.87
C SER A 410 6.87 0.53 -10.40
N HIS A 411 6.97 -0.41 -9.45
CA HIS A 411 6.93 -0.14 -8.00
C HIS A 411 7.98 0.90 -7.56
N GLY A 412 7.51 1.96 -6.88
CA GLY A 412 8.32 3.06 -6.35
C GLY A 412 8.81 2.86 -4.90
N PRO A 413 9.58 3.81 -4.34
CA PRO A 413 10.13 5.00 -4.98
C PRO A 413 11.38 4.72 -5.84
N ALA A 414 11.92 3.51 -5.82
CA ALA A 414 13.18 3.16 -6.50
C ALA A 414 13.00 2.86 -8.01
N TYR A 415 12.25 3.69 -8.75
CA TYR A 415 11.89 3.44 -10.17
C TYR A 415 13.10 3.16 -11.07
N PHE A 416 14.25 3.80 -10.81
CA PHE A 416 15.50 3.57 -11.53
C PHE A 416 16.06 2.14 -11.40
N ARG A 417 15.56 1.32 -10.47
CA ARG A 417 15.90 -0.12 -10.35
C ARG A 417 14.95 -1.03 -11.13
N ARG A 418 13.83 -0.51 -11.64
CA ARG A 418 12.79 -1.24 -12.37
C ARG A 418 13.09 -1.39 -13.87
N SER A 419 14.32 -1.09 -14.31
CA SER A 419 14.74 -1.16 -15.71
C SER A 419 16.22 -1.50 -15.82
N ALA A 420 16.58 -2.34 -16.79
CA ALA A 420 17.98 -2.67 -17.05
C ALA A 420 18.76 -1.47 -17.64
N PRO A 421 20.09 -1.39 -17.48
CA PRO A 421 20.90 -0.27 -18.00
C PRO A 421 20.75 0.00 -19.51
N ASP A 422 20.50 -1.04 -20.31
CA ASP A 422 20.30 -1.00 -21.76
C ASP A 422 18.87 -0.60 -22.18
N ARG A 423 17.91 -0.59 -21.24
CA ARG A 423 16.48 -0.31 -21.48
C ARG A 423 16.02 0.98 -20.81
N LYS A 424 16.88 2.02 -20.84
CA LYS A 424 16.64 3.34 -20.26
C LYS A 424 16.73 4.48 -21.28
N PRO A 425 15.85 4.52 -22.30
CA PRO A 425 15.90 5.52 -23.38
C PRO A 425 15.61 6.95 -22.89
N PHE A 426 14.93 7.13 -21.75
CA PHE A 426 14.61 8.45 -21.21
C PHE A 426 15.66 8.87 -20.17
N GLN A 427 16.37 9.97 -20.43
CA GLN A 427 17.46 10.50 -19.60
C GLN A 427 17.40 12.03 -19.53
N PRO A 428 17.89 12.67 -18.45
CA PRO A 428 18.36 12.04 -17.20
C PRO A 428 17.21 11.38 -16.42
N GLU A 429 17.50 10.34 -15.63
CA GLU A 429 16.52 9.65 -14.77
C GLU A 429 16.75 9.95 -13.27
N CYS A 430 15.68 9.93 -12.49
CA CYS A 430 15.73 10.08 -11.04
C CYS A 430 16.33 8.85 -10.35
N LYS A 431 17.55 8.98 -9.84
CA LYS A 431 18.28 7.91 -9.11
C LYS A 431 18.18 8.03 -7.58
N SER A 432 17.13 8.69 -7.07
CA SER A 432 16.88 8.88 -5.63
C SER A 432 15.53 8.33 -5.22
N VAL A 433 15.45 7.78 -4.01
CA VAL A 433 14.20 7.38 -3.35
C VAL A 433 13.52 8.54 -2.61
N ASN A 434 14.20 9.68 -2.47
CA ASN A 434 13.59 10.97 -2.14
C ASN A 434 13.10 11.61 -3.45
N LEU A 435 11.90 11.26 -3.93
CA LEU A 435 11.39 11.69 -5.23
C LEU A 435 11.34 13.23 -5.40
N GLN A 436 11.25 13.96 -4.29
CA GLN A 436 11.29 15.43 -4.17
C GLN A 436 12.67 16.06 -4.45
N GLU A 437 13.74 15.27 -4.50
CA GLU A 437 15.10 15.73 -4.86
C GLU A 437 15.31 15.79 -6.37
N CYS A 438 14.51 15.04 -7.12
CA CYS A 438 14.56 14.97 -8.57
C CYS A 438 13.65 16.03 -9.18
N SER A 439 14.00 16.51 -10.38
CA SER A 439 13.04 17.22 -11.21
C SER A 439 11.87 16.29 -11.59
N LYS A 440 10.72 16.88 -11.89
CA LYS A 440 9.55 16.14 -12.37
C LYS A 440 9.85 15.34 -13.64
N GLU A 441 10.70 15.88 -14.53
CA GLU A 441 11.12 15.20 -15.75
C GLU A 441 12.02 14.00 -15.45
N GLU A 442 13.01 14.11 -14.55
CA GLU A 442 13.84 12.96 -14.14
C GLU A 442 13.01 11.84 -13.52
N LEU A 443 12.01 12.19 -12.70
CA LEU A 443 11.06 11.23 -12.13
C LEU A 443 10.23 10.54 -13.22
N TRP A 444 9.66 11.31 -14.14
CA TRP A 444 8.90 10.78 -15.27
C TRP A 444 9.76 9.90 -16.17
N ASN A 445 11.01 10.28 -16.43
CA ASN A 445 11.96 9.48 -17.20
C ASN A 445 12.27 8.13 -16.51
N ALA A 446 12.49 8.13 -15.18
CA ALA A 446 12.72 6.90 -14.42
C ALA A 446 11.50 5.97 -14.44
N TYR A 447 10.30 6.53 -14.31
CA TYR A 447 9.05 5.78 -14.40
C TYR A 447 8.80 5.23 -15.82
N ASP A 448 8.95 6.06 -16.85
CA ASP A 448 8.80 5.68 -18.25
C ASP A 448 9.79 4.56 -18.66
N ASN A 449 11.03 4.60 -18.14
CA ASN A 449 11.99 3.50 -18.31
C ASN A 449 11.48 2.17 -17.70
N SER A 450 10.73 2.19 -16.59
CA SER A 450 10.10 0.98 -16.03
C SER A 450 8.95 0.45 -16.89
N ILE A 451 8.26 1.32 -17.62
CA ILE A 451 7.25 0.92 -18.61
C ILE A 451 7.92 0.27 -19.82
N VAL A 452 9.11 0.76 -20.24
CA VAL A 452 9.92 0.11 -21.29
C VAL A 452 10.42 -1.28 -20.86
N GLU A 453 10.79 -1.47 -19.59
CA GLU A 453 11.09 -2.81 -19.06
C GLU A 453 9.85 -3.72 -19.07
N THR A 454 8.68 -3.18 -18.72
CA THR A 454 7.41 -3.92 -18.77
C THR A 454 7.01 -4.29 -20.20
N ASP A 455 7.15 -3.39 -21.17
CA ASP A 455 6.97 -3.65 -22.61
C ASP A 455 7.86 -4.80 -23.10
N TYR A 456 9.14 -4.78 -22.71
CA TYR A 456 10.09 -5.85 -22.99
C TYR A 456 9.65 -7.18 -22.37
N PHE A 457 9.35 -7.20 -21.07
CA PHE A 457 8.91 -8.41 -20.36
C PHE A 457 7.62 -9.02 -20.93
N LEU A 458 6.62 -8.19 -21.27
CA LEU A 458 5.38 -8.63 -21.89
C LEU A 458 5.61 -9.17 -23.30
N ASN A 459 6.45 -8.51 -24.11
CA ASN A 459 6.79 -9.02 -25.44
C ASN A 459 7.57 -10.35 -25.37
N GLU A 460 8.52 -10.50 -24.46
CA GLU A 460 9.23 -11.78 -24.26
C GLU A 460 8.31 -12.88 -23.70
N THR A 461 7.33 -12.53 -22.86
CA THR A 461 6.28 -13.45 -22.42
C THR A 461 5.44 -13.94 -23.60
N ILE A 462 5.06 -13.06 -24.53
CA ILE A 462 4.35 -13.44 -25.76
C ILE A 462 5.24 -14.28 -26.68
N ARG A 463 6.53 -13.97 -26.83
CA ARG A 463 7.48 -14.79 -27.60
C ARG A 463 7.64 -16.20 -27.02
N TRP A 464 7.72 -16.32 -25.69
CA TRP A 464 7.74 -17.59 -24.99
C TRP A 464 6.42 -18.37 -25.16
N LEU A 465 5.27 -17.70 -25.20
CA LEU A 465 3.99 -18.33 -25.56
C LEU A 465 3.94 -18.75 -27.04
N GLN A 466 4.55 -17.98 -27.94
CA GLN A 466 4.62 -18.31 -29.37
C GLN A 466 5.51 -19.55 -29.63
N SER A 467 6.60 -19.75 -28.87
CA SER A 467 7.42 -20.97 -28.98
C SER A 467 6.70 -22.25 -28.50
N HIS A 468 5.60 -22.11 -27.77
CA HIS A 468 4.74 -23.20 -27.32
C HIS A 468 3.53 -23.46 -28.24
N ALA A 469 3.36 -22.72 -29.34
CA ALA A 469 2.19 -22.84 -30.23
C ALA A 469 2.03 -24.24 -30.87
N ASP A 470 3.11 -25.02 -30.98
CA ASP A 470 3.06 -26.39 -31.49
C ASP A 470 2.42 -27.39 -30.51
N THR A 471 2.43 -27.10 -29.21
CA THR A 471 1.93 -28.02 -28.16
C THR A 471 0.78 -27.44 -27.33
N ALA A 472 0.57 -26.13 -27.35
CA ALA A 472 -0.47 -25.45 -26.57
C ALA A 472 -1.26 -24.40 -27.38
N GLN A 473 -2.47 -24.09 -26.92
CA GLN A 473 -3.26 -22.95 -27.35
C GLN A 473 -2.97 -21.79 -26.40
N THR A 474 -2.18 -20.82 -26.85
CA THR A 474 -1.57 -19.85 -25.95
C THR A 474 -2.30 -18.52 -25.89
N SER A 475 -2.29 -17.87 -24.73
CA SER A 475 -2.83 -16.52 -24.52
C SER A 475 -2.16 -15.83 -23.34
N MET A 476 -2.23 -14.51 -23.31
CA MET A 476 -1.74 -13.66 -22.21
C MET A 476 -2.80 -12.62 -21.86
N ILE A 477 -3.01 -12.39 -20.56
CA ILE A 477 -3.70 -11.19 -20.06
C ILE A 477 -2.77 -10.49 -19.08
N TYR A 478 -2.37 -9.27 -19.43
CA TYR A 478 -1.72 -8.32 -18.52
C TYR A 478 -2.74 -7.35 -17.96
N VAL A 479 -2.66 -7.08 -16.66
CA VAL A 479 -3.40 -6.00 -16.00
C VAL A 479 -2.58 -5.50 -14.81
N ALA A 480 -2.43 -4.19 -14.68
CA ALA A 480 -1.78 -3.60 -13.51
C ALA A 480 -2.75 -3.54 -12.31
N ASP A 481 -2.25 -3.82 -11.12
CA ASP A 481 -3.03 -3.86 -9.89
C ASP A 481 -3.57 -2.46 -9.46
N HIS A 482 -2.79 -1.41 -9.68
CA HIS A 482 -3.17 0.00 -9.58
C HIS A 482 -2.22 0.89 -10.39
N GLY A 483 -2.52 2.20 -10.43
CA GLY A 483 -1.66 3.21 -11.06
C GLY A 483 -0.69 3.87 -10.08
N GLU A 484 -0.17 5.05 -10.42
CA GLU A 484 0.87 5.74 -9.65
C GLU A 484 0.78 7.26 -9.69
N SER A 485 1.16 7.95 -8.60
CA SER A 485 1.36 9.41 -8.59
C SER A 485 2.83 9.79 -8.67
N LEU A 486 3.15 10.72 -9.58
CA LEU A 486 4.49 11.12 -9.99
C LEU A 486 4.69 12.64 -9.81
N GLY A 487 4.26 13.16 -8.66
CA GLY A 487 4.37 14.57 -8.29
C GLY A 487 3.24 15.46 -8.79
N GLU A 488 2.18 14.91 -9.40
CA GLU A 488 0.96 15.68 -9.67
C GLU A 488 0.37 16.20 -8.34
N ASN A 489 0.16 17.52 -8.22
CA ASN A 489 -0.28 18.18 -6.99
C ASN A 489 0.59 17.88 -5.74
N ASN A 490 1.90 17.63 -5.93
CA ASN A 490 2.83 17.21 -4.87
C ASN A 490 2.47 15.87 -4.20
N ILE A 491 1.73 15.02 -4.91
CA ILE A 491 1.39 13.66 -4.50
C ILE A 491 2.32 12.68 -5.22
N TYR A 492 2.89 11.76 -4.46
CA TYR A 492 3.80 10.73 -4.93
C TYR A 492 3.38 9.38 -4.34
N LEU A 493 3.78 8.30 -5.00
CA LEU A 493 3.38 6.95 -4.63
C LEU A 493 1.84 6.78 -4.67
N HIS A 494 1.38 5.64 -4.18
CA HIS A 494 0.01 5.16 -4.24
C HIS A 494 -0.55 4.93 -2.82
N GLY A 495 -1.63 4.17 -2.71
CA GLY A 495 -2.24 3.80 -1.43
C GLY A 495 -3.11 4.87 -0.77
N MET A 496 -3.55 5.91 -1.51
CA MET A 496 -4.56 6.83 -0.98
C MET A 496 -5.95 6.18 -0.95
N PRO A 497 -6.83 6.54 0.01
CA PRO A 497 -8.20 6.03 0.05
C PRO A 497 -8.91 6.25 -1.29
N TYR A 498 -9.47 5.20 -1.87
CA TYR A 498 -9.97 5.18 -3.26
C TYR A 498 -10.91 6.35 -3.61
N SER A 499 -11.75 6.78 -2.67
CA SER A 499 -12.70 7.89 -2.83
C SER A 499 -12.09 9.29 -2.95
N ILE A 500 -10.80 9.44 -2.62
CA ILE A 500 -10.04 10.70 -2.74
C ILE A 500 -8.77 10.57 -3.58
N ALA A 501 -8.42 9.35 -4.02
CA ALA A 501 -7.27 9.10 -4.86
C ALA A 501 -7.47 9.72 -6.26
N PRO A 502 -6.42 10.32 -6.86
CA PRO A 502 -6.47 10.86 -8.20
C PRO A 502 -6.55 9.73 -9.22
N ASP A 503 -7.08 10.02 -10.40
CA ASP A 503 -7.34 9.00 -11.42
C ASP A 503 -6.06 8.30 -11.91
N VAL A 504 -4.90 8.95 -11.82
CA VAL A 504 -3.59 8.33 -12.12
C VAL A 504 -3.24 7.15 -11.20
N GLN A 505 -3.85 7.01 -10.01
CA GLN A 505 -3.69 5.83 -9.14
C GLN A 505 -4.72 4.73 -9.40
N LYS A 506 -5.78 5.00 -10.16
CA LYS A 506 -6.91 4.08 -10.38
C LYS A 506 -7.01 3.60 -11.83
N HIS A 507 -6.55 4.41 -12.78
CA HIS A 507 -6.62 4.13 -14.21
C HIS A 507 -5.37 3.35 -14.66
N VAL A 508 -5.56 2.08 -15.00
CA VAL A 508 -4.52 1.05 -15.16
C VAL A 508 -4.41 0.53 -16.59
N ALA A 509 -3.23 0.07 -16.97
CA ALA A 509 -3.05 -0.61 -18.25
C ALA A 509 -3.60 -2.06 -18.18
N TRP A 510 -4.33 -2.46 -19.23
CA TRP A 510 -4.86 -3.81 -19.40
C TRP A 510 -4.71 -4.23 -20.87
N ILE A 511 -3.95 -5.31 -21.09
CA ILE A 511 -3.56 -5.78 -22.43
C ILE A 511 -3.85 -7.28 -22.54
N THR A 512 -4.56 -7.70 -23.58
CA THR A 512 -4.87 -9.10 -23.88
C THR A 512 -4.22 -9.49 -25.21
N TRP A 513 -3.56 -10.65 -25.25
CA TRP A 513 -3.06 -11.30 -26.46
C TRP A 513 -3.60 -12.73 -26.54
N VAL A 514 -4.02 -13.16 -27.72
CA VAL A 514 -4.62 -14.48 -27.95
C VAL A 514 -4.01 -15.07 -29.22
N SER A 515 -3.42 -16.26 -29.13
CA SER A 515 -2.91 -16.96 -30.31
C SER A 515 -4.05 -17.35 -31.27
N PRO A 516 -3.79 -17.49 -32.58
CA PRO A 516 -4.79 -17.96 -33.55
C PRO A 516 -5.43 -19.32 -33.17
N ALA A 517 -4.67 -20.19 -32.50
CA ALA A 517 -5.18 -21.48 -32.02
C ALA A 517 -6.15 -21.35 -30.84
N MET A 518 -5.97 -20.33 -29.98
CA MET A 518 -6.93 -20.01 -28.91
C MET A 518 -8.14 -19.22 -29.44
N GLU A 519 -7.94 -18.31 -30.40
CA GLU A 519 -9.05 -17.66 -31.13
C GLU A 519 -9.96 -18.72 -31.77
N GLN A 520 -9.39 -19.68 -32.49
CA GLN A 520 -10.13 -20.80 -33.10
C GLN A 520 -10.85 -21.65 -32.05
N ARG A 521 -10.20 -21.98 -30.93
CA ARG A 521 -10.81 -22.77 -29.84
C ARG A 521 -12.06 -22.10 -29.26
N ARG A 522 -12.02 -20.78 -29.08
CA ARG A 522 -13.10 -20.02 -28.43
C ARG A 522 -14.05 -19.36 -29.43
N GLY A 523 -13.78 -19.43 -30.73
CA GLY A 523 -14.55 -18.74 -31.77
C GLY A 523 -14.47 -17.22 -31.68
N LEU A 524 -13.42 -16.69 -31.03
CA LEU A 524 -13.18 -15.26 -30.80
C LEU A 524 -12.41 -14.65 -31.97
N THR A 525 -12.48 -13.33 -32.12
CA THR A 525 -11.61 -12.58 -33.04
C THR A 525 -11.04 -11.35 -32.34
N THR A 526 -9.77 -11.05 -32.59
CA THR A 526 -9.07 -9.85 -32.09
C THR A 526 -9.80 -8.57 -32.47
N ALA A 527 -10.40 -8.52 -33.66
CA ALA A 527 -11.24 -7.41 -34.09
C ALA A 527 -12.47 -7.20 -33.18
N CYS A 528 -13.16 -8.28 -32.80
CA CYS A 528 -14.27 -8.17 -31.85
C CYS A 528 -13.80 -7.80 -30.44
N MET A 529 -12.73 -8.42 -29.94
CA MET A 529 -12.18 -8.12 -28.62
C MET A 529 -11.73 -6.65 -28.51
N ARG A 530 -11.14 -6.06 -29.56
CA ARG A 530 -10.86 -4.62 -29.66
C ARG A 530 -12.12 -3.76 -29.54
N SER A 531 -13.21 -4.12 -30.20
CA SER A 531 -14.50 -3.43 -30.04
C SER A 531 -15.12 -3.66 -28.65
N ALA A 532 -14.84 -4.79 -28.02
CA ALA A 532 -15.37 -5.14 -26.71
C ALA A 532 -14.67 -4.38 -25.56
N MET A 533 -13.36 -4.15 -25.66
CA MET A 533 -12.53 -3.51 -24.62
C MET A 533 -12.14 -2.04 -24.92
N GLY A 534 -11.82 -1.71 -26.17
CA GLY A 534 -11.02 -0.54 -26.58
C GLY A 534 -11.20 0.73 -25.76
N ASP A 535 -12.26 1.49 -26.04
CA ASP A 535 -12.59 2.74 -25.32
C ASP A 535 -13.78 2.54 -24.35
N LYS A 536 -14.05 1.30 -23.91
CA LYS A 536 -15.13 1.03 -22.94
C LYS A 536 -14.61 1.14 -21.52
N HIS A 537 -15.43 1.73 -20.65
CA HIS A 537 -15.21 1.69 -19.22
C HIS A 537 -15.29 0.25 -18.70
N ILE A 538 -14.15 -0.28 -18.25
CA ILE A 538 -14.03 -1.62 -17.64
C ILE A 538 -13.32 -1.51 -16.30
N THR A 539 -13.51 -2.51 -15.44
CA THR A 539 -12.88 -2.53 -14.12
C THR A 539 -12.31 -3.90 -13.79
N HIS A 540 -11.55 -4.00 -12.70
CA HIS A 540 -11.09 -5.29 -12.17
C HIS A 540 -12.22 -6.29 -11.86
N ASP A 541 -13.47 -5.83 -11.68
CA ASP A 541 -14.65 -6.69 -11.53
C ASP A 541 -14.89 -7.58 -12.77
N ASN A 542 -14.37 -7.18 -13.94
CA ASN A 542 -14.41 -7.96 -15.17
C ASN A 542 -13.37 -9.09 -15.21
N TYR A 543 -12.30 -9.02 -14.41
CA TYR A 543 -11.11 -9.88 -14.56
C TYR A 543 -11.44 -11.35 -14.28
N PHE A 544 -12.03 -11.62 -13.11
CA PHE A 544 -12.48 -12.96 -12.71
C PHE A 544 -13.31 -13.65 -13.79
N HIS A 545 -14.32 -12.94 -14.33
CA HIS A 545 -15.24 -13.52 -15.30
C HIS A 545 -14.61 -13.68 -16.68
N SER A 546 -13.79 -12.72 -17.13
CA SER A 546 -13.12 -12.78 -18.43
C SER A 546 -12.08 -13.90 -18.53
N VAL A 547 -11.39 -14.22 -17.42
CA VAL A 547 -10.47 -15.38 -17.38
C VAL A 547 -11.24 -16.70 -17.48
N LEU A 548 -12.36 -16.85 -16.76
CA LEU A 548 -13.21 -18.04 -16.88
C LEU A 548 -13.81 -18.19 -18.28
N GLY A 549 -14.27 -17.09 -18.90
CA GLY A 549 -14.81 -17.06 -20.26
C GLY A 549 -13.77 -17.44 -21.32
N LEU A 550 -12.56 -16.88 -21.25
CA LEU A 550 -11.46 -17.21 -22.17
C LEU A 550 -11.04 -18.69 -22.04
N LEU A 551 -11.02 -19.22 -20.81
CA LEU A 551 -10.71 -20.63 -20.57
C LEU A 551 -11.89 -21.58 -20.78
N ASP A 552 -13.13 -21.11 -20.98
CA ASP A 552 -14.34 -21.96 -21.02
C ASP A 552 -14.49 -22.81 -19.74
N VAL A 553 -14.36 -22.17 -18.58
CA VAL A 553 -14.64 -22.76 -17.27
C VAL A 553 -16.06 -22.42 -16.84
N GLN A 554 -16.87 -23.45 -16.67
CA GLN A 554 -18.30 -23.37 -16.40
C GLN A 554 -18.56 -23.57 -14.89
N THR A 555 -19.19 -22.58 -14.24
CA THR A 555 -19.56 -22.59 -12.81
C THR A 555 -20.72 -21.63 -12.55
N GLY A 556 -21.57 -21.91 -11.56
CA GLY A 556 -22.67 -21.04 -11.15
C GLY A 556 -22.26 -19.67 -10.62
N VAL A 557 -20.96 -19.43 -10.31
CA VAL A 557 -20.48 -18.08 -9.94
C VAL A 557 -20.10 -17.21 -11.15
N TYR A 558 -20.06 -17.79 -12.36
CA TYR A 558 -19.75 -17.06 -13.59
C TYR A 558 -20.89 -16.10 -13.98
N LYS A 559 -20.53 -14.89 -14.44
CA LYS A 559 -21.46 -13.81 -14.83
C LYS A 559 -21.13 -13.36 -16.26
N PRO A 560 -21.86 -13.83 -17.28
CA PRO A 560 -21.59 -13.50 -18.69
C PRO A 560 -21.53 -12.01 -19.00
N GLN A 561 -22.24 -11.17 -18.22
CA GLN A 561 -22.26 -9.72 -18.35
C GLN A 561 -20.99 -9.02 -17.84
N LEU A 562 -20.09 -9.74 -17.16
CA LEU A 562 -18.79 -9.23 -16.71
C LEU A 562 -17.61 -9.84 -17.48
N ASP A 563 -17.83 -10.87 -18.30
CA ASP A 563 -16.84 -11.34 -19.27
C ASP A 563 -16.75 -10.37 -20.46
N LEU A 564 -15.55 -9.82 -20.68
CA LEU A 564 -15.25 -8.89 -21.77
C LEU A 564 -15.24 -9.55 -23.15
N PHE A 565 -15.11 -10.87 -23.22
CA PHE A 565 -15.03 -11.65 -24.45
C PHE A 565 -16.38 -12.29 -24.83
N ASN A 566 -17.35 -12.30 -23.91
CA ASN A 566 -18.70 -12.79 -24.16
C ASN A 566 -19.37 -12.02 -25.30
N GLY A 567 -20.02 -12.75 -26.22
CA GLY A 567 -20.63 -12.19 -27.41
C GLY A 567 -19.64 -11.81 -28.53
N CYS A 568 -18.35 -12.15 -28.41
CA CYS A 568 -17.43 -12.21 -29.54
C CYS A 568 -17.35 -13.58 -30.22
N GLU A 569 -17.89 -14.62 -29.58
CA GLU A 569 -18.03 -15.95 -30.17
C GLU A 569 -18.88 -15.91 -31.45
N GLY A 570 -18.41 -16.54 -32.52
CA GLY A 570 -19.19 -16.74 -33.76
C GLY A 570 -19.31 -15.52 -34.68
N LYS A 571 -18.76 -14.36 -34.32
CA LYS A 571 -18.66 -13.20 -35.21
C LYS A 571 -17.44 -13.31 -36.13
N ALA A 572 -17.58 -14.11 -37.18
CA ALA A 572 -16.62 -14.13 -38.28
C ALA A 572 -16.48 -12.72 -38.90
N PRO A 573 -15.28 -12.31 -39.36
CA PRO A 573 -15.12 -11.03 -40.05
C PRO A 573 -16.00 -11.02 -41.31
N GLN A 574 -16.81 -9.98 -41.49
CA GLN A 574 -17.39 -9.71 -42.81
C GLN A 574 -16.23 -9.38 -43.75
N ALA A 575 -15.97 -10.28 -44.70
CA ALA A 575 -15.02 -10.00 -45.77
C ALA A 575 -15.49 -8.74 -46.53
N LYS A 576 -14.65 -7.71 -46.57
CA LYS A 576 -14.85 -6.58 -47.47
C LYS A 576 -14.62 -7.10 -48.89
N GLY A 577 -15.69 -7.16 -49.68
CA GLY A 577 -15.64 -7.38 -51.13
C GLY A 577 -15.17 -6.14 -51.89
#